data_AF-A0A932BU79-F1
#
_entry.id   AF-A0A932BU79-F1
#
_cell.length_a   1.000
_cell.length_b   1.000
_cell.length_c   1.000
_cell.angle_alpha   90.00
_cell.angle_beta   90.00
_cell.angle_gamma   90.00
#
_symmetry.space_group_name_H-M   'P 1'
#
loop_
_entity.id
_entity.type
_entity.pdbx_description
1 polymer ?
#
loop_
_entity_poly.entity_id
_entity_poly.type
_entity_poly.pdbx_seq_one_letter_code
_entity_poly.pdbx_strand_id
1 'polypeptide(L)'
;MTLPSILFGLTIALLIGAFFHLLRGGSFGRLFLYFVLSISGFAAGHLLGQSQGWILFPVGPLDTGLAIIGSLVFLGLGDWISRIEIKPDDNSQV
;
A
#
# COMPACT_ATOMS: atom_id res chain seq x y z
N MET A 1 8.23 10.35 15.70
CA MET A 1 7.06 10.91 14.97
C MET A 1 6.16 11.64 15.96
N THR A 2 5.53 12.75 15.56
CA THR A 2 4.49 13.44 16.34
C THR A 2 3.09 12.94 15.96
N LEU A 3 2.09 13.09 16.84
CA LEU A 3 0.71 12.67 16.53
C LEU A 3 0.14 13.31 15.26
N PRO A 4 0.28 14.62 14.99
CA PRO A 4 -0.21 15.22 13.75
C PRO A 4 0.41 14.60 12.49
N SER A 5 1.70 14.25 12.53
CA SER A 5 2.40 13.65 11.39
C SER A 5 1.90 12.24 11.09
N ILE A 6 1.57 11.47 12.13
CA ILE A 6 1.01 10.12 12.01
C ILE A 6 -0.38 10.20 11.37
N LEU A 7 -1.25 11.10 11.84
CA LEU A 7 -2.59 11.29 11.28
C LEU A 7 -2.54 11.77 9.82
N PHE A 8 -1.62 12.68 9.52
CA PHE A 8 -1.38 13.16 8.15
C PHE A 8 -0.93 12.02 7.22
N GLY A 9 0.08 11.26 7.63
CA GLY A 9 0.57 10.10 6.87
C GLY A 9 -0.50 9.03 6.68
N LEU A 10 -1.28 8.72 7.72
CA LEU A 10 -2.40 7.78 7.65
C LEU A 10 -3.46 8.27 6.65
N THR A 11 -3.79 9.56 6.66
CA THR A 11 -4.74 10.15 5.71
C THR A 11 -4.26 9.99 4.27
N ILE A 12 -2.98 10.28 4.00
CA ILE A 12 -2.37 10.08 2.67
C ILE A 12 -2.43 8.60 2.26
N ALA A 13 -2.02 7.69 3.14
CA ALA A 13 -2.04 6.26 2.85
C ALA A 13 -3.45 5.75 2.54
N LEU A 14 -4.47 6.17 3.29
CA LEU A 14 -5.86 5.83 3.02
C LEU A 14 -6.34 6.42 1.70
N LEU A 15 -6.01 7.67 1.37
CA LEU A 15 -6.35 8.28 0.09
C LEU A 15 -5.73 7.53 -1.09
N ILE A 16 -4.46 7.12 -1.00
CA ILE A 16 -3.80 6.34 -2.05
C ILE A 16 -4.48 4.97 -2.21
N GLY A 17 -4.78 4.28 -1.11
CA GLY A 17 -5.49 2.99 -1.15
C GLY A 17 -6.90 3.10 -1.75
N ALA A 18 -7.65 4.14 -1.38
CA ALA A 18 -8.97 4.43 -1.95
C ALA A 18 -8.87 4.75 -3.44
N PHE A 19 -7.93 5.61 -3.83
CA PHE A 19 -7.72 5.99 -5.23
C PHE A 19 -7.32 4.77 -6.08
N PHE A 20 -6.41 3.94 -5.58
CA PHE A 20 -6.02 2.69 -6.24
C PHE A 20 -7.22 1.74 -6.38
N HIS A 21 -8.08 1.64 -5.36
CA HIS A 21 -9.33 0.89 -5.44
C HIS A 21 -10.25 1.41 -6.55
N LEU A 22 -10.42 2.74 -6.67
CA LEU A 22 -11.24 3.34 -7.71
C LEU A 22 -10.71 3.04 -9.12
N LEU A 23 -9.38 3.06 -9.30
CA LEU A 23 -8.75 2.74 -10.57
C LEU A 23 -8.90 1.26 -10.96
N ARG A 24 -8.83 0.37 -9.97
CA ARG A 24 -8.79 -1.08 -10.20
C ARG A 24 -10.17 -1.75 -10.14
N GLY A 25 -11.12 -1.12 -9.43
CA GLY A 25 -12.42 -1.68 -9.11
C GLY A 25 -12.35 -2.92 -8.19
N GLY A 26 -13.52 -3.46 -7.87
CA GLY A 26 -13.66 -4.70 -7.10
C GLY A 26 -14.70 -4.61 -6.00
N SER A 27 -14.73 -5.63 -5.14
CA SER A 27 -15.62 -5.69 -3.98
C SER A 27 -15.13 -4.80 -2.83
N PHE A 28 -16.01 -4.52 -1.86
CA PHE A 28 -15.65 -3.82 -0.63
C PHE A 28 -14.51 -4.50 0.14
N GLY A 29 -14.40 -5.83 0.09
CA GLY A 29 -13.28 -6.56 0.68
C GLY A 29 -11.93 -6.19 0.05
N ARG A 30 -11.89 -5.90 -1.26
CA ARG A 30 -10.67 -5.42 -1.94
C ARG A 30 -10.30 -4.00 -1.51
N LEU A 31 -11.27 -3.14 -1.18
CA LEU A 31 -10.98 -1.82 -0.62
C LEU A 31 -10.22 -1.94 0.71
N PHE A 32 -10.70 -2.80 1.61
CA PHE A 32 -10.02 -3.03 2.88
C PHE A 32 -8.60 -3.60 2.70
N LEU A 33 -8.44 -4.57 1.78
CA LEU A 33 -7.12 -5.08 1.39
C LEU A 33 -6.18 -3.94 0.94
N TYR A 34 -6.65 -3.06 0.05
CA TYR A 34 -5.84 -1.94 -0.44
C TYR A 34 -5.51 -0.91 0.64
N PHE A 35 -6.39 -0.67 1.61
CA PHE A 35 -6.04 0.16 2.77
C PHE A 35 -4.90 -0.45 3.59
N VAL A 36 -5.00 -1.73 3.92
CA VAL A 36 -3.94 -2.42 4.68
C VAL A 36 -2.62 -2.39 3.92
N LEU A 37 -2.63 -2.76 2.63
CA LEU A 37 -1.44 -2.75 1.79
C LEU A 37 -0.83 -1.35 1.65
N SER A 38 -1.65 -0.33 1.43
CA SER A 38 -1.19 1.06 1.31
C SER A 38 -0.55 1.54 2.61
N ILE A 39 -1.18 1.31 3.76
CA ILE A 39 -0.64 1.69 5.07
C ILE A 39 0.68 0.98 5.35
N SER A 40 0.73 -0.35 5.11
CA SER A 40 1.95 -1.14 5.32
C SER A 40 3.09 -0.68 4.40
N GLY A 41 2.81 -0.47 3.12
CA GLY A 41 3.81 0.03 2.17
C GLY A 41 4.26 1.45 2.49
N PHE A 42 3.35 2.33 2.92
CA PHE A 42 3.67 3.68 3.32
C PHE A 42 4.60 3.72 4.53
N ALA A 43 4.27 2.96 5.57
CA ALA A 43 5.11 2.81 6.75
C ALA A 43 6.48 2.22 6.39
N ALA A 44 6.52 1.16 5.58
CA ALA A 44 7.77 0.54 5.13
C ALA A 44 8.65 1.52 4.35
N GLY A 45 8.09 2.25 3.38
CA GLY A 45 8.80 3.24 2.59
C GLY A 45 9.39 4.37 3.45
N HIS A 46 8.61 4.88 4.41
CA HIS A 46 9.09 5.88 5.35
C HIS A 46 10.23 5.37 6.26
N LEU A 47 10.09 4.16 6.80
CA LEU A 47 11.10 3.54 7.67
C LEU A 47 12.40 3.24 6.90
N LEU A 48 12.29 2.75 5.66
CA LEU A 48 13.44 2.53 4.77
C LEU A 48 14.15 3.85 4.45
N GLY A 49 13.39 4.91 4.18
CA GLY A 49 13.95 6.24 3.98
C GLY A 49 14.75 6.72 5.18
N GLN A 50 14.16 6.59 6.38
CA GLN A 50 14.85 6.94 7.63
C GLN A 50 16.10 6.10 7.88
N SER A 51 16.04 4.77 7.68
CA SER A 51 17.18 3.91 8.00
C SER A 51 18.37 4.16 7.07
N GLN A 52 18.12 4.48 5.80
CA GLN A 52 19.18 4.73 4.81
C GLN A 52 19.53 6.20 4.63
N GLY A 53 18.90 7.10 5.39
CA GLY A 53 19.09 8.54 5.27
C GLY A 53 18.64 9.10 3.92
N TRP A 54 17.76 8.38 3.21
CA TRP A 54 17.19 8.87 1.96
C TRP A 54 16.10 9.89 2.28
N ILE A 55 16.16 11.03 1.61
CA ILE A 55 15.20 12.12 1.76
C ILE A 55 14.72 12.48 0.37
N LEU A 56 13.52 12.01 0.02
CA LEU A 56 12.95 12.27 -1.29
C LEU A 56 11.99 13.46 -1.26
N PHE A 57 10.99 13.44 -0.37
CA PHE A 57 10.04 14.55 -0.24
C PHE A 57 9.58 14.71 1.23
N PRO A 58 10.35 15.43 2.05
CA PRO A 58 10.06 15.57 3.48
C PRO A 58 8.92 16.56 3.73
N VAL A 59 7.94 16.15 4.54
CA VAL A 59 6.90 17.01 5.11
C VAL A 59 6.95 16.86 6.63
N GLY A 60 7.52 17.87 7.29
CA GLY A 60 7.86 17.75 8.71
C GLY A 60 8.79 16.55 8.95
N PRO A 61 8.51 15.67 9.91
CA PRO A 61 9.36 14.50 10.18
C PRO A 61 9.13 13.33 9.22
N LEU A 62 8.20 13.44 8.26
CA LEU A 62 7.78 12.35 7.38
C LEU A 62 8.40 12.50 6.00
N ASP A 63 9.25 11.56 5.56
CA ASP A 63 9.59 11.44 4.13
C ASP A 63 8.40 10.88 3.37
N THR A 64 7.58 11.78 2.84
CA THR A 64 6.34 11.47 2.15
C THR A 64 6.63 10.85 0.78
N GLY A 65 7.74 11.20 0.14
CA GLY A 65 8.10 10.69 -1.18
C GLY A 65 8.34 9.19 -1.15
N LEU A 66 9.25 8.73 -0.28
CA LEU A 66 9.53 7.29 -0.15
C LEU A 66 8.35 6.52 0.42
N ALA A 67 7.57 7.13 1.31
CA ALA A 67 6.35 6.52 1.81
C ALA A 67 5.32 6.28 0.70
N ILE A 68 5.09 7.26 -0.19
CA ILE A 68 4.21 7.09 -1.37
C ILE A 68 4.72 5.97 -2.27
N ILE A 69 6.03 5.95 -2.56
CA ILE A 69 6.62 4.88 -3.39
C ILE A 69 6.40 3.50 -2.76
N GLY A 70 6.67 3.36 -1.45
CA GLY A 70 6.45 2.11 -0.74
C GLY A 70 4.99 1.65 -0.76
N SER A 71 4.04 2.58 -0.59
CA SER A 71 2.60 2.31 -0.72
C SER A 71 2.24 1.78 -2.11
N LEU A 72 2.70 2.45 -3.17
CA LEU A 72 2.44 2.04 -4.56
C LEU A 72 3.03 0.66 -4.88
N VAL A 73 4.23 0.35 -4.38
CA VAL A 73 4.86 -0.96 -4.55
C VAL A 73 4.03 -2.05 -3.87
N PHE A 74 3.63 -1.87 -2.61
CA PHE A 74 2.82 -2.85 -1.88
C PHE A 74 1.45 -3.05 -2.51
N LEU A 75 0.80 -1.97 -2.95
CA LEU A 75 -0.48 -2.04 -3.66
C LEU A 75 -0.35 -2.82 -4.98
N GLY A 76 0.67 -2.51 -5.79
CA GLY A 76 0.89 -3.20 -7.06
C GLY A 76 1.16 -4.69 -6.87
N LEU A 77 2.05 -5.06 -5.94
CA LEU A 77 2.38 -6.45 -5.64
C LEU A 77 1.19 -7.20 -5.04
N GLY A 78 0.53 -6.61 -4.05
CA GLY A 78 -0.61 -7.24 -3.39
C GLY A 78 -1.81 -7.38 -4.32
N ASP A 79 -2.07 -6.39 -5.18
CA ASP A 79 -3.10 -6.52 -6.22
C ASP A 79 -2.77 -7.64 -7.20
N TRP A 80 -1.53 -7.70 -7.69
CA TRP A 80 -1.09 -8.73 -8.61
C TRP A 80 -1.28 -10.13 -8.01
N ILE A 81 -0.79 -10.36 -6.79
CA ILE A 81 -0.94 -11.64 -6.09
C ILE A 81 -2.41 -11.98 -5.86
N SER A 82 -3.24 -11.01 -5.48
CA SER A 82 -4.68 -11.23 -5.20
C SER A 82 -5.52 -11.64 -6.42
N ARG A 83 -4.94 -11.60 -7.62
CA ARG A 83 -5.62 -11.89 -8.90
C ARG A 83 -5.08 -13.14 -9.57
N ILE A 84 -4.11 -13.83 -8.97
CA ILE A 84 -3.64 -15.11 -9.47
C ILE A 84 -4.74 -16.14 -9.17
N GLU A 85 -5.51 -16.52 -10.18
CA GLU A 85 -6.47 -17.62 -10.09
C GLU A 85 -5.70 -18.94 -10.02
N ILE A 86 -5.86 -19.66 -8.91
CA ILE A 86 -5.38 -21.04 -8.79
C ILE A 86 -6.39 -21.90 -9.54
N LYS A 87 -6.04 -22.32 -10.77
CA LYS A 87 -6.84 -23.28 -11.53
C LYS A 87 -6.90 -24.59 -10.73
N PRO A 88 -8.09 -25.09 -10.32
CA PRO A 88 -8.19 -26.40 -9.71
C PRO A 88 -7.72 -27.45 -10.72
N ASP A 89 -6.95 -28.42 -10.25
CA ASP A 89 -6.61 -29.61 -11.01
C ASP A 89 -7.89 -30.38 -11.33
N ASP A 90 -8.26 -30.36 -12.61
CA ASP A 90 -9.33 -31.18 -13.18
C ASP A 90 -8.87 -32.64 -13.21
N ASN A 91 -8.98 -33.31 -12.06
CA ASN A 91 -8.74 -34.73 -11.91
C ASN A 91 -9.95 -35.42 -11.26
N SER A 92 -11.15 -35.11 -11.76
CA SER A 92 -12.39 -35.83 -11.47
C SER A 92 -12.92 -36.59 -12.69
N GLN A 93 -12.02 -37.33 -13.36
CA GLN A 93 -12.36 -38.34 -14.37
C GLN A 93 -11.93 -39.73 -13.89
N VAL A 94 -12.57 -40.25 -12.84
CA VAL A 94 -12.74 -41.70 -12.58
C VAL A 94 -13.88 -41.95 -11.60
#